data_AF-A0A174DC54-F1
#
_entry.id   AF-A0A174DC54-F1
#
_cell.length_a   1.000
_cell.length_b   1.000
_cell.length_c   1.000
_cell.angle_alpha   90.00
_cell.angle_beta   90.00
_cell.angle_gamma   90.00
#
_symmetry.space_group_name_H-M   'P 1'
#
loop_
_entity.id
_entity.type
_entity.pdbx_description
1 polymer ?
#
loop_
_entity_poly.entity_id
_entity_poly.type
_entity_poly.pdbx_seq_one_letter_code
_entity_poly.pdbx_strand_id
1 'polypeptide(L)' 'MKKLKKLTRDQKRFLSNQGLNSRDFLIERSTPESYVFYNIHTKVLWNFRR' A
#
# COMPACT_ATOMS: atom_id res chain seq x y z
N MET A 1 -11.51 -7.81 8.69
CA MET A 1 -10.58 -6.94 7.94
C MET A 1 -11.16 -6.68 6.55
N LYS A 2 -11.09 -5.45 6.01
CA LYS A 2 -11.43 -5.26 4.59
C LYS A 2 -10.51 -6.15 3.73
N LYS A 3 -11.03 -6.55 2.57
CA LYS A 3 -10.36 -7.48 1.66
C LYS A 3 -9.06 -6.84 1.15
N LEU A 4 -7.90 -7.35 1.57
CA LEU A 4 -6.60 -6.94 1.05
C LEU A 4 -6.53 -7.29 -0.44
N LYS A 5 -6.05 -6.35 -1.26
CA LYS A 5 -5.91 -6.54 -2.70
C LYS A 5 -4.46 -6.42 -3.13
N LYS A 6 -4.14 -7.00 -4.29
CA LYS A 6 -2.85 -6.78 -4.95
C LYS A 6 -2.76 -5.33 -5.42
N LEU A 7 -1.53 -4.82 -5.46
CA LEU A 7 -1.25 -3.44 -5.86
C LEU A 7 -1.40 -3.25 -7.37
N THR A 8 -1.98 -2.11 -7.76
CA THR A 8 -1.94 -1.61 -9.15
C THR A 8 -0.54 -1.11 -9.51
N ARG A 9 -0.29 -0.87 -10.81
CA ARG A 9 0.99 -0.31 -11.28
C ARG A 9 1.32 1.02 -10.60
N ASP A 10 0.33 1.90 -10.47
CA ASP A 10 0.51 3.22 -9.87
C ASP A 10 0.83 3.14 -8.37
N GLN A 11 0.19 2.23 -7.65
CA GLN A 11 0.48 1.98 -6.23
C GLN A 11 1.89 1.42 -6.02
N LYS A 12 2.35 0.52 -6.91
CA LYS A 12 3.74 0.03 -6.87
C LYS A 12 4.74 1.15 -7.11
N ARG A 13 4.46 2.02 -8.09
CA ARG A 13 5.29 3.20 -8.37
C ARG A 13 5.31 4.17 -7.20
N PHE A 14 4.15 4.42 -6.57
CA PHE A 14 4.05 5.25 -5.37
C PHE A 14 4.96 4.73 -4.24
N LEU A 15 4.87 3.44 -3.89
CA LEU A 15 5.73 2.84 -2.88
C LEU A 15 7.22 2.91 -3.26
N SER A 16 7.55 2.70 -4.54
CA SER A 16 8.93 2.79 -5.01
C SER A 16 9.48 4.22 -4.87
N ASN A 17 8.66 5.24 -5.12
CA ASN A 17 9.03 6.65 -4.91
C ASN A 17 9.24 6.98 -3.43
N GLN A 18 8.63 6.21 -2.51
CA GLN A 18 8.87 6.29 -1.06
C GLN A 18 10.07 5.44 -0.61
N GLY A 19 10.82 4.84 -1.54
CA GLY A 19 11.95 3.95 -1.23
C GLY A 19 11.54 2.56 -0.71
N LEU A 20 10.28 2.18 -0.90
CA LEU A 20 9.73 0.92 -0.38
C LEU A 20 9.60 -0.14 -1.48
N ASN A 21 9.88 -1.40 -1.13
CA ASN A 21 9.66 -2.52 -2.02
C ASN A 21 8.17 -2.90 -2.06
N SER A 22 7.52 -2.62 -3.18
CA SER A 22 6.10 -2.89 -3.38
C SER A 22 5.68 -4.37 -3.23
N ARG A 23 6.61 -5.33 -3.28
CA ARG A 23 6.32 -6.76 -3.05
C ARG A 23 5.99 -7.06 -1.60
N ASP A 24 6.38 -6.19 -0.68
CA ASP A 24 6.15 -6.34 0.75
C ASP A 24 4.78 -5.82 1.19
N PHE A 25 3.97 -5.33 0.25
CA PHE A 25 2.72 -4.64 0.54
C PHE A 25 1.52 -5.15 -0.26
N LEU A 26 0.36 -5.11 0.39
CA LEU A 26 -0.97 -5.20 -0.20
C LEU A 26 -1.72 -3.89 0.04
N ILE A 27 -2.83 -3.65 -0.66
CA ILE A 27 -3.67 -2.46 -0.43
C ILE A 27 -4.92 -2.86 0.36
N GLU A 28 -5.16 -2.18 1.49
CA GLU A 28 -6.42 -2.28 2.26
C GLU A 28 -7.46 -1.29 1.72
N ARG A 29 -7.03 -0.06 1.44
CA ARG A 29 -7.90 1.02 0.99
C ARG A 29 -7.16 2.01 0.12
N SER A 30 -7.85 2.47 -0.90
CA SER A 30 -7.41 3.51 -1.81
C SER A 30 -8.51 4.54 -1.91
N THR A 31 -8.28 5.76 -1.45
CA THR A 31 -9.15 6.92 -1.63
C THR A 31 -8.44 7.96 -2.52
N PRO A 32 -9.13 9.02 -2.95
CA PRO A 32 -8.48 10.13 -3.64
C PRO A 32 -7.38 10.79 -2.79
N GLU A 33 -7.55 10.84 -1.48
CA GLU A 33 -6.68 11.57 -0.53
C GLU A 33 -5.57 10.69 0.06
N SER A 34 -5.74 9.37 0.07
CA SER A 34 -4.82 8.48 0.81
C SER A 34 -4.78 7.05 0.29
N TYR A 35 -3.68 6.38 0.62
CA TYR A 35 -3.54 4.94 0.54
C TYR A 35 -3.30 4.33 1.91
N VAL A 36 -3.97 3.22 2.19
CA VAL A 36 -3.69 2.36 3.34
C VAL A 36 -3.11 1.06 2.81
N PHE A 37 -1.79 0.89 2.97
CA PHE A 37 -1.07 -0.31 2.60
C PHE A 37 -0.93 -1.24 3.80
N TYR A 38 -1.00 -2.54 3.58
CA TYR A 38 -0.70 -3.57 4.56
C TYR A 38 0.67 -4.15 4.28
N ASN A 39 1.59 -4.05 5.23
CA ASN A 39 2.90 -4.70 5.12
C ASN A 39 2.78 -6.17 5.53
N ILE A 40 3.18 -7.10 4.66
CA ILE A 40 3.01 -8.54 4.87
C ILE A 40 3.95 -9.11 5.93
N HIS A 41 5.11 -8.48 6.14
CA HIS A 41 6.13 -8.96 7.09
C HIS A 41 5.82 -8.49 8.50
N THR A 42 5.50 -7.19 8.66
CA THR A 42 5.20 -6.61 9.97
C THR A 42 3.73 -6.77 10.37
N LYS A 43 2.85 -7.11 9.42
CA LYS A 43 1.39 -7.22 9.60
C LYS A 43 0.71 -5.91 10.04
N VAL A 44 1.34 -4.77 9.78
CA VAL A 44 0.85 -3.43 10.16
C VAL A 44 0.29 -2.68 8.95
N LEU A 45 -0.73 -1.85 9.19
CA LEU A 45 -1.29 -0.92 8.21
C LEU A 45 -0.53 0.40 8.22
N TRP A 46 -0.12 0.85 7.05
CA TRP A 46 0.63 2.07 6.81
C TRP A 46 -0.24 3.03 6.00
N ASN A 47 -0.50 4.22 6.54
CA ASN A 47 -1.31 5.23 5.88
C ASN A 47 -0.39 6.27 5.24
N PHE A 48 -0.54 6.46 3.93
CA PHE A 48 0.18 7.46 3.16
C PHE A 48 -0.81 8.46 2.59
N ARG A 49 -0.52 9.75 2.80
CA ARG A 49 -1.19 10.82 2.07
C ARG A 49 -0.68 10.84 0.63
N ARG A 50 -1.60 11.10 -0.28
CA ARG A 50 -1.37 11.00 -1.73
C ARG A 50 -1.01 12.35 -2.34
#